data_AF-A0A2I8EFS9-F1
#
_entry.id   AF-A0A2I8EFS9-F1
#
_cell.length_a   1.000
_cell.length_b   1.000
_cell.length_c   1.000
_cell.angle_alpha   90.00
_cell.angle_beta   90.00
_cell.angle_gamma   90.00
#
_symmetry.space_group_name_H-M   'P 1'
#
loop_
_entity.id
_entity.type
_entity.pdbx_description
1 polymer ?
#
loop_
_entity_poly.entity_id
_entity_poly.type
_entity_poly.pdbx_seq_one_letter_code
_entity_poly.pdbx_strand_id
1 'polypeptide(L)'
;MHRFLGTLGFAVVGLLSVFTWSLIDTRLCTAYARLCIPRAGECGGGVDTCPITTQVFADFALYLLAPPVLFAGLGYLLCARRSNFSVVAKCIAIAIVMHWLSTFVAMRVFHI
;
A
#
# COMPACT_ATOMS: atom_id res chain seq x y z
N MET A 1 5.37 22.45 15.23
CA MET A 1 4.89 22.46 13.83
C MET A 1 5.69 21.57 12.88
N HIS A 2 7.03 21.63 12.84
CA HIS A 2 7.84 20.81 11.91
C HIS A 2 7.59 19.29 11.95
N ARG A 3 7.32 18.72 13.13
CA ARG A 3 7.02 17.28 13.27
C ARG A 3 5.69 16.87 12.63
N PHE A 4 4.65 17.70 12.77
CA PHE A 4 3.33 17.45 12.20
C PHE A 4 3.34 17.54 10.67
N LEU A 5 4.08 18.51 10.13
CA LEU A 5 4.26 18.66 8.68
C LEU A 5 5.00 17.46 8.07
N GLY A 6 6.03 16.98 8.78
CA GLY A 6 6.76 15.77 8.41
C GLY A 6 5.86 14.53 8.39
N THR A 7 5.15 14.24 9.49
CA THR A 7 4.23 13.09 9.54
C THR A 7 3.15 13.13 8.49
N LEU A 8 2.58 14.31 8.23
CA LEU A 8 1.55 14.47 7.20
C LEU A 8 2.13 14.20 5.80
N GLY A 9 3.33 14.70 5.51
CA GLY A 9 4.04 14.41 4.27
C GLY A 9 4.30 12.92 4.07
N PHE A 10 4.71 12.21 5.11
CA PHE A 10 4.89 10.75 5.04
C PHE A 10 3.57 10.00 4.84
N ALA A 11 2.48 10.44 5.46
CA ALA A 11 1.15 9.86 5.25
C ALA A 11 0.71 10.01 3.78
N VAL A 12 0.94 11.20 3.18
CA VAL A 12 0.67 11.46 1.76
C VAL A 12 1.53 10.56 0.87
N VAL A 13 2.82 10.37 1.20
CA VAL A 13 3.70 9.44 0.46
C VAL A 13 3.18 8.01 0.55
N GLY A 14 2.73 7.56 1.72
CA GLY A 14 2.11 6.24 1.88
C GLY A 14 0.85 6.09 1.01
N LEU A 15 -0.01 7.11 0.96
CA LEU A 15 -1.20 7.12 0.11
C LEU A 15 -0.83 7.04 -1.38
N LEU A 16 0.13 7.87 -1.83
CA LEU A 16 0.64 7.84 -3.20
C LEU A 16 1.27 6.50 -3.56
N SER A 17 1.94 5.84 -2.61
CA SER A 17 2.50 4.50 -2.76
C SER A 17 1.42 3.44 -3.03
N VAL A 18 0.25 3.55 -2.38
CA VAL A 18 -0.89 2.65 -2.63
C VAL A 18 -1.49 2.90 -4.01
N PHE A 19 -1.71 4.16 -4.40
CA PHE A 19 -2.22 4.49 -5.72
C PHE A 19 -1.29 4.04 -6.86
N THR A 20 0.01 4.28 -6.70
CA THR A 20 1.01 3.83 -7.67
C THR A 20 1.07 2.31 -7.75
N TRP A 21 0.97 1.61 -6.61
CA TRP A 21 0.84 0.15 -6.62
C TRP A 21 -0.39 -0.32 -7.40
N SER A 22 -1.57 0.28 -7.17
CA SER A 22 -2.80 -0.07 -7.90
C SER A 22 -2.66 0.13 -9.41
N LEU A 23 -1.98 1.19 -9.84
CA LEU A 23 -1.64 1.44 -11.24
C LEU A 23 -0.68 0.37 -11.80
N ILE A 24 0.37 0.04 -11.05
CA ILE A 24 1.33 -1.01 -11.41
C ILE A 24 0.60 -2.35 -11.56
N ASP A 25 -0.23 -2.71 -10.59
CA ASP A 25 -1.00 -3.95 -10.58
C ASP A 25 -1.94 -4.05 -11.78
N THR A 26 -2.69 -2.98 -12.06
CA THR A 26 -3.56 -2.90 -13.26
C THR A 26 -2.75 -3.12 -14.54
N ARG A 27 -1.57 -2.49 -14.66
CA ARG A 27 -0.69 -2.65 -15.83
C ARG A 27 -0.14 -4.06 -15.93
N LEU A 28 0.30 -4.67 -14.82
CA LEU A 28 0.73 -6.07 -14.81
C LEU A 28 -0.40 -7.00 -15.25
N CYS A 29 -1.61 -6.80 -14.75
CA CYS A 29 -2.77 -7.62 -15.11
C CYS A 29 -3.16 -7.48 -16.58
N THR A 30 -3.03 -6.28 -17.16
CA THR A 30 -3.28 -6.08 -18.59
C THR A 30 -2.22 -6.74 -19.47
N ALA A 31 -0.96 -6.75 -19.04
CA ALA A 31 0.15 -7.37 -19.79
C ALA A 31 0.19 -8.89 -19.60
N TYR A 32 -0.19 -9.38 -18.42
CA TYR A 32 -0.06 -10.78 -18.01
C TYR A 32 -1.36 -11.28 -17.36
N ALA A 33 -2.37 -11.54 -18.19
CA ALA A 33 -3.68 -12.00 -17.72
C ALA A 33 -3.64 -13.27 -16.84
N ARG A 34 -2.65 -14.16 -17.04
CA ARG A 34 -2.51 -15.38 -16.23
C ARG A 34 -2.09 -15.13 -14.78
N LEU A 35 -1.41 -14.02 -14.49
CA LEU A 35 -1.01 -13.66 -13.13
C LEU A 35 -2.18 -13.08 -12.31
N CYS A 36 -3.24 -12.63 -12.99
CA CYS A 36 -4.38 -11.98 -12.38
C CYS A 36 -5.69 -12.75 -12.56
N ILE A 37 -5.60 -14.07 -12.72
CA ILE A 37 -6.79 -14.93 -12.72
C ILE A 37 -7.37 -14.88 -11.30
N PRO A 38 -8.59 -14.32 -11.10
CA PRO A 38 -9.24 -14.33 -9.80
C PRO A 38 -9.51 -15.78 -9.38
N ARG A 39 -9.46 -16.10 -8.08
CA ARG A 39 -9.88 -17.44 -7.63
C ARG A 39 -11.34 -17.68 -8.02
N ALA A 40 -11.69 -18.95 -8.23
CA ALA A 40 -13.09 -19.36 -8.30
C ALA A 40 -13.78 -18.98 -6.97
N GLY A 41 -14.65 -17.96 -7.00
CA GLY A 41 -15.33 -17.41 -5.83
C GLY A 41 -14.84 -16.04 -5.36
N GLU A 42 -13.70 -15.54 -5.87
CA GLU A 42 -13.31 -14.13 -5.75
C GLU A 42 -13.94 -13.34 -6.89
N CYS A 43 -14.32 -12.09 -6.62
CA CYS A 43 -15.07 -11.26 -7.53
C CYS A 43 -14.22 -10.79 -8.70
N GLY A 44 -14.11 -11.66 -9.70
CA GLY A 44 -13.39 -11.44 -10.94
C GLY A 44 -13.91 -10.31 -11.83
N GLY A 45 -15.01 -9.65 -11.44
CA GLY A 45 -15.59 -8.49 -12.10
C GLY A 45 -15.40 -7.17 -11.34
N GLY A 46 -14.64 -7.16 -10.23
CA GLY A 46 -14.45 -5.97 -9.39
C GLY A 46 -15.41 -5.90 -8.21
N VAL A 47 -15.21 -4.88 -7.35
CA VAL A 47 -15.89 -4.70 -6.06
C VAL A 47 -17.42 -4.69 -6.19
N ASP A 48 -17.94 -4.28 -7.35
CA ASP A 48 -19.38 -4.17 -7.65
C ASP A 48 -20.06 -5.54 -7.83
N THR A 49 -19.30 -6.60 -8.06
CA THR A 49 -19.82 -7.96 -8.25
C THR A 49 -19.82 -8.79 -6.97
N CYS A 50 -19.28 -8.26 -5.88
CA CYS A 50 -19.11 -8.97 -4.62
C CYS A 50 -20.22 -8.67 -3.62
N PRO A 51 -20.67 -9.67 -2.82
CA PRO A 51 -21.50 -9.38 -1.67
C PRO A 51 -20.72 -8.49 -0.71
N ILE A 52 -21.22 -7.27 -0.52
CA ILE A 52 -20.65 -6.28 0.38
C ILE A 52 -20.88 -6.74 1.81
N THR A 53 -19.92 -7.49 2.36
CA THR A 53 -19.92 -7.91 3.76
C THR A 53 -19.04 -6.98 4.60
N THR A 54 -19.30 -6.91 5.91
CA THR A 54 -18.48 -6.13 6.85
C THR A 54 -17.01 -6.55 6.84
N GLN A 55 -16.73 -7.82 6.56
CA GLN A 55 -15.38 -8.36 6.46
C GLN A 55 -14.64 -7.84 5.23
N VAL A 56 -15.28 -7.84 4.05
CA VAL A 56 -14.69 -7.28 2.82
C VAL A 56 -14.39 -5.79 2.97
N PHE A 57 -15.27 -5.04 3.64
CA PHE A 57 -15.01 -3.63 3.94
C PHE A 57 -13.84 -3.43 4.91
N ALA A 58 -13.74 -4.26 5.95
CA ALA A 58 -12.65 -4.19 6.91
C ALA A 58 -11.30 -4.50 6.23
N ASP A 59 -11.25 -5.53 5.39
CA ASP A 59 -10.05 -5.90 4.63
C ASP A 59 -9.64 -4.78 3.66
N PHE A 60 -10.60 -4.16 2.98
CA PHE A 60 -10.34 -3.03 2.08
C PHE A 60 -9.85 -1.78 2.84
N ALA A 61 -10.46 -1.48 3.97
CA ALA A 61 -10.03 -0.38 4.83
C ALA A 61 -8.61 -0.63 5.36
N LEU A 62 -8.29 -1.86 5.76
CA LEU A 62 -6.96 -2.23 6.23
C LEU A 62 -5.93 -2.10 5.10
N TYR A 63 -6.27 -2.60 3.91
CA TYR A 63 -5.41 -2.51 2.74
C TYR A 63 -5.11 -1.05 2.35
N LEU A 64 -6.12 -0.17 2.40
CA LEU A 64 -5.98 1.24 2.04
C LEU A 64 -5.27 2.07 3.12
N LEU A 65 -5.57 1.82 4.40
CA LEU A 65 -5.13 2.67 5.52
C LEU A 65 -3.88 2.16 6.23
N ALA A 66 -3.60 0.85 6.24
CA ALA A 66 -2.42 0.32 6.91
C ALA A 66 -1.11 0.89 6.35
N PRO A 67 -0.90 0.99 5.01
CA PRO A 67 0.33 1.57 4.49
C PRO A 67 0.51 3.05 4.83
N PRO A 68 -0.47 3.96 4.63
CA PRO A 68 -0.37 5.35 5.09
C PRO A 68 -0.08 5.48 6.59
N VAL A 69 -0.71 4.65 7.43
CA VAL A 69 -0.49 4.67 8.89
C VAL A 69 0.93 4.22 9.24
N LEU A 70 1.43 3.15 8.62
CA LEU A 70 2.81 2.67 8.83
C LEU A 70 3.84 3.70 8.39
N PHE A 71 3.61 4.35 7.23
CA PHE A 71 4.48 5.41 6.73
C PHE A 71 4.45 6.65 7.63
N ALA A 72 3.27 7.06 8.10
CA ALA A 72 3.12 8.15 9.06
C ALA A 72 3.85 7.86 10.38
N GLY A 73 3.77 6.63 10.89
CA GLY A 73 4.51 6.19 12.07
C GLY A 73 6.03 6.23 11.87
N LEU A 74 6.52 5.75 10.73
CA LEU A 74 7.94 5.86 10.35
C LEU A 74 8.39 7.32 10.25
N GLY A 75 7.58 8.17 9.63
CA GLY A 75 7.83 9.62 9.54
C GLY A 75 7.90 10.29 10.92
N TYR A 76 7.00 9.91 11.84
CA TYR A 76 7.01 10.42 13.21
C TYR A 76 8.31 10.07 13.94
N LEU A 77 8.73 8.80 13.87
CA LEU A 77 9.96 8.31 14.48
C LEU A 77 11.21 8.98 13.88
N LEU A 78 11.24 9.14 12.56
CA LEU A 78 12.33 9.77 11.83
C LEU A 78 12.40 11.29 12.02
N CYS A 79 11.27 11.95 12.33
CA CYS A 79 11.24 13.36 12.73
C CYS A 79 11.50 13.57 14.23
N ALA A 80 11.31 12.53 15.06
CA ALA A 80 11.66 12.56 16.47
C ALA A 80 13.19 12.55 16.67
N ARG A 81 13.90 11.74 15.87
CA ARG A 81 15.37 11.79 15.73
C ARG A 81 15.71 12.92 14.74
N ARG A 82 16.66 13.82 15.01
CA ARG A 82 17.11 14.81 14.00
C ARG A 82 17.84 14.08 12.85
N SER A 83 17.10 13.41 11.97
CA SER A 83 17.68 12.61 10.90
C SER A 83 18.03 13.47 9.69
N ASN A 84 19.17 13.14 9.08
CA ASN A 84 19.60 13.79 7.85
C ASN A 84 18.63 13.47 6.70
N PHE A 85 18.38 14.44 5.83
CA PHE A 85 17.47 14.29 4.69
C PHE A 85 17.78 13.07 3.81
N SER A 86 19.07 12.77 3.61
CA SER A 86 19.49 11.59 2.84
C SER A 86 19.06 10.26 3.49
N VAL A 87 19.06 10.18 4.83
CA VAL A 87 18.62 8.99 5.56
C VAL A 87 17.10 8.83 5.44
N VAL A 88 16.37 9.93 5.57
CA VAL A 88 14.91 9.98 5.38
C VAL A 88 14.52 9.48 3.99
N ALA A 89 15.15 10.00 2.94
CA ALA A 89 14.85 9.60 1.56
C ALA A 89 15.11 8.10 1.33
N LYS A 90 16.21 7.55 1.85
CA LYS A 90 16.52 6.12 1.76
C LYS A 90 15.48 5.27 2.51
N CYS A 91 15.10 5.67 3.72
CA CYS A 91 14.07 4.96 4.49
C CYS A 91 12.72 4.96 3.77
N ILE A 92 12.33 6.08 3.14
CA ILE A 92 11.10 6.16 2.34
C ILE A 92 11.18 5.20 1.15
N ALA A 93 12.27 5.23 0.38
CA ALA A 93 12.44 4.35 -0.77
C ALA A 93 12.36 2.87 -0.37
N ILE A 94 13.04 2.48 0.71
CA ILE A 94 12.99 1.11 1.24
C ILE A 94 11.57 0.75 1.69
N ALA A 95 10.86 1.66 2.37
CA ALA A 95 9.49 1.42 2.81
C ALA A 95 8.54 1.22 1.62
N ILE A 96 8.68 2.01 0.54
CA ILE A 96 7.89 1.86 -0.69
C ILE A 96 8.16 0.50 -1.33
N VAL A 97 9.44 0.14 -1.50
CA VAL A 97 9.83 -1.15 -2.10
C VAL A 97 9.33 -2.32 -1.27
N MET A 98 9.49 -2.28 0.06
CA MET A 98 8.99 -3.31 0.96
C MET A 98 7.47 -3.41 0.91
N HIS A 99 6.76 -2.28 0.88
CA HIS A 99 5.32 -2.25 0.73
C HIS A 99 4.92 -2.92 -0.58
N TRP A 100 5.44 -2.49 -1.73
CA TRP A 100 5.14 -3.09 -3.03
C TRP A 100 5.45 -4.59 -3.09
N LEU A 101 6.62 -5.02 -2.60
CA LEU A 101 6.98 -6.44 -2.58
C LEU A 101 6.05 -7.25 -1.67
N SER A 102 5.73 -6.74 -0.48
CA SER A 102 4.83 -7.42 0.44
C SER A 102 3.43 -7.56 -0.15
N THR A 103 2.92 -6.51 -0.80
CA THR A 103 1.61 -6.53 -1.46
C THR A 103 1.60 -7.50 -2.64
N PHE A 104 2.65 -7.49 -3.46
CA PHE A 104 2.81 -8.46 -4.54
C PHE A 104 2.77 -9.89 -4.02
N VAL A 105 3.57 -10.18 -2.99
CA VAL A 105 3.68 -11.53 -2.42
C VAL A 105 2.36 -11.95 -1.78
N ALA A 106 1.70 -11.06 -1.02
CA ALA A 106 0.40 -11.35 -0.41
C ALA A 106 -0.67 -11.69 -1.47
N MET A 107 -0.84 -10.85 -2.49
CA MET A 107 -1.87 -11.05 -3.50
C MET A 107 -1.56 -12.20 -4.46
N ARG A 108 -0.29 -12.36 -4.86
CA ARG A 108 0.09 -13.24 -6.00
C ARG A 108 0.69 -14.57 -5.57
N VAL A 109 1.33 -14.64 -4.40
CA VAL A 109 1.91 -15.90 -3.89
C VAL A 109 0.98 -16.53 -2.86
N PHE A 110 0.51 -15.75 -1.89
CA PHE A 110 -0.34 -16.28 -0.83
C PHE A 110 -1.83 -16.26 -1.17
N HIS A 111 -2.25 -15.43 -2.13
CA HIS A 111 -3.66 -15.23 -2.48
C HIS A 111 -4.50 -14.87 -1.24
N ILE A 112 -4.03 -13.86 -0.51
CA ILE A 112 -4.70 -13.23 0.64
C ILE A 112 -5.31 -11.92 0.17
#